data_AF-A0A3M3X867-F1
#
_entry.id   AF-A0A3M3X867-F1
#
_cell.length_a   1.000
_cell.length_b   1.000
_cell.length_c   1.000
_cell.angle_alpha   90.00
_cell.angle_beta   90.00
_cell.angle_gamma   90.00
#
_symmetry.space_group_name_H-M   'P 1'
#
loop_
_entity.id
_entity.type
_entity.pdbx_description
1 polymer ?
#
loop_
_entity_poly.entity_id
_entity_poly.type
_entity_poly.pdbx_seq_one_letter_code
_entity_poly.pdbx_strand_id
1 'polypeptide(L)'
;MGLHHSKEATMRRPYIALAGLLGFSLYTLATMLTAEQSLLAFGRELMSRPDTAQVVIDLYLMAVLACVWMYRDARRRGRSLASVVPYFLLTAVFVSVGPLLYLVMNGGPDE
;
A
#
# COMPACT_ATOMS: atom_id res chain seq x y z
N MET A 1 -5.98 -26.39 39.91
CA MET A 1 -4.83 -25.60 39.43
C MET A 1 -4.30 -26.31 38.19
N GLY A 2 -4.73 -25.85 37.02
CA GLY A 2 -4.45 -26.49 35.73
C GLY A 2 -4.80 -25.48 34.65
N LEU A 3 -3.90 -24.52 34.46
CA LEU A 3 -3.98 -23.49 33.44
C LEU A 3 -4.00 -24.17 32.08
N HIS A 4 -5.20 -24.35 31.52
CA HIS A 4 -5.35 -24.40 30.07
C HIS A 4 -4.96 -23.01 29.57
N HIS A 5 -3.65 -22.81 29.39
CA HIS A 5 -3.11 -21.86 28.45
C HIS A 5 -3.68 -22.24 27.09
N SER A 6 -4.87 -21.74 26.80
CA SER A 6 -5.33 -21.57 25.44
C SER A 6 -4.28 -20.68 24.80
N LYS A 7 -3.33 -21.31 24.11
CA LYS A 7 -2.47 -20.67 23.13
C LYS A 7 -3.43 -20.07 22.10
N GLU A 8 -3.92 -18.87 22.37
CA GLU A 8 -4.23 -17.92 21.31
C GLU A 8 -2.87 -17.50 20.72
N ALA A 9 -2.25 -18.45 20.01
CA ALA A 9 -1.17 -18.19 19.11
C ALA A 9 -1.71 -17.16 18.13
N THR A 10 -1.31 -15.92 18.36
CA THR A 10 -1.78 -14.72 17.71
C THR A 10 -1.45 -14.83 16.23
N MET A 11 -2.35 -15.41 15.45
CA MET A 11 -2.33 -15.32 13.99
C MET A 11 -2.62 -13.85 13.65
N ARG A 12 -1.60 -12.98 13.74
CA ARG A 12 -1.62 -11.64 13.13
C ARG A 12 -1.57 -11.80 11.61
N ARG A 13 -2.62 -12.41 11.06
CA ARG A 13 -2.91 -12.39 9.63
C ARG A 13 -3.08 -10.93 9.22
N PRO A 14 -2.69 -10.55 7.99
CA PRO A 14 -2.72 -9.17 7.51
C PRO A 14 -4.15 -8.66 7.23
N TYR A 15 -5.11 -8.93 8.12
CA TYR A 15 -6.53 -8.60 7.95
C TYR A 15 -6.78 -7.10 7.87
N ILE A 16 -6.03 -6.28 8.61
CA ILE A 16 -6.14 -4.82 8.53
C ILE A 16 -5.64 -4.32 7.18
N ALA A 17 -4.49 -4.83 6.71
CA ALA A 17 -3.96 -4.48 5.41
C ALA A 17 -4.88 -4.95 4.28
N LEU A 18 -5.50 -6.13 4.43
CA LEU A 18 -6.47 -6.68 3.48
C LEU A 18 -7.76 -5.86 3.45
N ALA A 19 -8.33 -5.52 4.60
CA ALA A 19 -9.51 -4.67 4.69
C ALA A 19 -9.24 -3.29 4.09
N GLY A 20 -8.08 -2.70 4.40
CA GLY A 20 -7.63 -1.45 3.80
C GLY A 20 -7.47 -1.55 2.29
N LEU A 21 -6.81 -2.61 1.80
CA LEU A 21 -6.63 -2.86 0.37
C LEU A 21 -7.96 -2.97 -0.36
N LEU A 22 -8.88 -3.80 0.13
CA LEU A 22 -10.18 -4.02 -0.50
C LEU A 22 -11.04 -2.77 -0.46
N GLY A 23 -11.14 -2.12 0.71
CA GLY A 23 -11.93 -0.91 0.88
C GLY A 23 -11.42 0.24 0.02
N PHE A 24 -10.10 0.51 0.06
CA PHE A 24 -9.51 1.59 -0.72
C PHE A 24 -9.53 1.32 -2.22
N SER A 25 -9.28 0.09 -2.66
CA SER A 25 -9.33 -0.27 -4.09
C SER A 25 -10.74 -0.19 -4.64
N LEU A 26 -11.75 -0.65 -3.89
CA LEU A 26 -13.15 -0.54 -4.28
C LEU A 26 -13.58 0.92 -4.39
N TYR A 27 -13.21 1.74 -3.40
CA TYR A 27 -13.49 3.17 -3.44
C TYR A 27 -12.82 3.84 -4.64
N THR A 28 -11.53 3.57 -4.86
CA THR A 28 -10.78 4.09 -6.02
C THR A 28 -11.45 3.70 -7.33
N LEU A 29 -11.84 2.43 -7.48
CA LEU A 29 -12.52 1.96 -8.69
C LEU A 29 -13.86 2.68 -8.89
N ALA A 30 -14.68 2.79 -7.83
CA ALA A 30 -15.95 3.50 -7.89
C ALA A 30 -15.75 4.97 -8.33
N THR A 31 -14.78 5.66 -7.72
CA THR A 31 -14.44 7.05 -8.10
C THR A 31 -13.98 7.16 -9.55
N MET A 32 -13.12 6.25 -10.02
CA MET A 32 -12.62 6.27 -11.40
C MET A 32 -13.72 5.97 -12.42
N LEU A 33 -14.70 5.13 -12.08
CA LEU A 33 -15.85 4.83 -12.95
C LEU A 33 -16.81 6.02 -13.08
N THR A 34 -16.91 6.87 -12.06
CA THR A 34 -17.78 8.05 -12.05
C THR A 34 -17.04 9.34 -12.42
N ALA A 35 -15.72 9.29 -12.57
CA ALA A 35 -14.91 10.47 -12.83
C ALA A 35 -15.07 10.92 -14.29
N GLU A 36 -15.49 12.17 -14.49
CA GLU A 36 -15.54 12.77 -15.83
C GLU A 36 -14.15 13.16 -16.35
N GLN A 37 -13.19 13.37 -15.44
CA GLN A 37 -11.83 13.75 -15.79
C GLN A 37 -10.85 12.61 -15.58
N SER A 38 -9.82 12.56 -16.45
CA SER A 38 -8.74 11.59 -16.31
C SER A 38 -7.93 11.78 -15.03
N LEU A 39 -7.31 10.72 -14.53
CA LEU A 39 -6.42 10.76 -13.37
C LEU A 39 -5.28 11.79 -13.52
N LEU A 40 -4.71 11.90 -14.73
CA LEU A 40 -3.65 12.87 -15.03
C LEU A 40 -4.17 14.31 -14.99
N ALA A 41 -5.39 14.56 -15.49
CA ALA A 41 -6.01 15.87 -15.42
C ALA A 41 -6.29 16.27 -13.96
N PHE A 42 -6.84 15.35 -13.16
CA PHE A 42 -7.02 15.54 -11.73
C PHE A 42 -5.70 15.84 -11.01
N GLY A 43 -4.64 15.08 -11.29
CA GLY A 43 -3.32 15.33 -10.70
C GLY A 43 -2.75 16.71 -11.08
N ARG A 44 -2.92 17.14 -12.33
CA ARG A 44 -2.49 18.47 -12.77
C ARG A 44 -3.30 19.58 -12.07
N GLU A 45 -4.59 19.36 -11.88
CA GLU A 45 -5.45 20.30 -11.17
C GLU A 45 -5.05 20.43 -9.69
N LEU A 46 -4.75 19.31 -9.00
CA LEU A 46 -4.21 19.34 -7.64
C LEU A 46 -2.87 20.08 -7.57
N MET A 47 -2.01 19.96 -8.59
CA MET A 47 -0.74 20.67 -8.63
C MET A 47 -0.89 22.18 -8.97
N SER A 48 -2.06 22.62 -9.45
CA SER A 48 -2.29 24.01 -9.85
C SER A 48 -2.47 24.96 -8.66
N ARG A 49 -2.86 24.43 -7.50
CA ARG A 49 -3.01 25.20 -6.26
C ARG A 49 -1.94 24.80 -5.24
N PRO A 50 -1.25 25.76 -4.59
CA PRO A 50 -0.12 25.45 -3.71
C PRO A 50 -0.48 24.54 -2.51
N ASP A 51 -1.66 24.71 -1.95
CA ASP A 51 -2.19 23.96 -0.81
C ASP A 51 -2.43 22.48 -1.17
N THR A 52 -3.07 22.21 -2.31
CA THR A 52 -3.27 20.83 -2.78
C THR A 52 -1.99 20.22 -3.34
N ALA A 53 -1.12 21.02 -3.94
CA ALA A 53 0.19 20.57 -4.43
C ALA A 53 1.07 20.06 -3.27
N GLN A 54 1.05 20.74 -2.13
CA GLN A 54 1.78 20.30 -0.93
C GLN A 54 1.35 18.89 -0.50
N VAL A 55 0.04 18.60 -0.52
CA VAL A 55 -0.50 17.26 -0.17
C VAL A 55 -0.05 16.20 -1.18
N VAL A 56 -0.05 16.52 -2.48
CA VAL A 56 0.43 15.59 -3.52
C VAL A 56 1.92 15.29 -3.32
N ILE A 57 2.73 16.31 -3.06
CA ILE A 57 4.17 16.15 -2.81
C ILE A 57 4.41 15.27 -1.59
N ASP A 58 3.72 15.56 -0.48
CA ASP A 58 3.84 14.77 0.76
C ASP A 58 3.43 13.30 0.55
N LEU A 59 2.32 13.08 -0.17
CA LEU A 59 1.84 11.74 -0.52
C LEU A 59 2.87 10.95 -1.33
N TYR A 60 3.49 11.57 -2.33
CA TYR A 60 4.52 10.92 -3.15
C TYR A 60 5.83 10.72 -2.38
N LEU A 61 6.18 11.63 -1.46
CA LEU A 61 7.32 11.42 -0.55
C LEU A 61 7.08 10.19 0.33
N MET A 62 5.89 10.04 0.90
CA MET A 62 5.50 8.86 1.67
C MET A 62 5.53 7.59 0.81
N ALA A 63 5.07 7.64 -0.45
CA ALA A 63 5.18 6.52 -1.38
C ALA A 63 6.64 6.11 -1.66
N VAL A 64 7.55 7.07 -1.83
CA VAL A 64 8.98 6.79 -2.01
C VAL A 64 9.54 6.09 -0.77
N LEU A 65 9.21 6.59 0.43
CA LEU A 65 9.63 5.95 1.68
C LEU A 65 9.08 4.51 1.79
N ALA A 66 7.82 4.29 1.39
CA ALA A 66 7.22 2.96 1.34
C ALA A 66 7.93 2.05 0.33
N CYS A 67 8.30 2.54 -0.85
CA CYS A 67 9.09 1.79 -1.84
C CYS A 67 10.47 1.40 -1.30
N VAL A 68 11.18 2.33 -0.66
CA VAL A 68 12.47 2.06 -0.02
C VAL A 68 12.31 1.01 1.09
N TRP A 69 11.24 1.11 1.87
CA TRP A 69 10.93 0.12 2.90
C TRP A 69 10.68 -1.27 2.30
N MET A 70 9.81 -1.39 1.29
CA MET A 70 9.53 -2.66 0.59
C MET A 70 10.80 -3.27 0.01
N TYR A 71 11.67 -2.45 -0.60
CA TYR A 71 12.96 -2.92 -1.12
C TYR A 71 13.84 -3.52 -0.02
N ARG A 72 13.98 -2.80 1.10
CA ARG A 72 14.80 -3.25 2.23
C ARG A 72 14.23 -4.50 2.88
N ASP A 73 12.90 -4.60 3.00
CA ASP A 73 12.22 -5.77 3.52
C ASP A 73 12.43 -7.00 2.61
N ALA A 74 12.23 -6.86 1.30
CA ALA A 74 12.47 -7.92 0.33
C ALA A 74 13.93 -8.40 0.35
N ARG A 75 14.89 -7.46 0.42
CA ARG A 75 16.32 -7.79 0.55
C ARG A 75 16.63 -8.54 1.85
N ARG A 76 16.03 -8.15 2.97
CA ARG A 76 16.22 -8.84 4.26
C ARG A 76 15.68 -10.27 4.22
N ARG A 77 14.60 -10.51 3.48
CA ARG A 77 14.00 -11.84 3.28
C ARG A 77 14.66 -12.65 2.16
N GLY A 78 15.81 -12.21 1.63
CA GLY A 78 16.54 -12.90 0.57
C GLY A 78 15.84 -12.89 -0.81
N ARG A 79 14.81 -12.06 -0.99
CA ARG A 79 14.03 -11.99 -2.24
C ARG A 79 14.71 -11.07 -3.27
N SER A 80 14.45 -11.35 -4.54
CA SER A 80 15.00 -10.58 -5.65
C SER A 80 14.30 -9.22 -5.81
N LEU A 81 14.98 -8.24 -6.41
CA LEU A 81 14.38 -6.94 -6.72
C LEU A 81 13.14 -7.08 -7.62
N ALA A 82 13.15 -8.08 -8.51
CA ALA A 82 12.03 -8.35 -9.41
C ALA A 82 10.73 -8.65 -8.65
N SER A 83 10.81 -9.18 -7.42
CA SER A 83 9.60 -9.43 -6.62
C SER A 83 8.93 -8.15 -6.15
N VAL A 84 9.65 -7.02 -6.06
CA VAL A 84 9.07 -5.74 -5.59
C VAL A 84 8.58 -4.83 -6.71
N VAL A 85 9.01 -5.06 -7.95
CA VAL A 85 8.67 -4.23 -9.12
C VAL A 85 7.16 -4.07 -9.32
N PRO A 86 6.32 -5.13 -9.25
CA PRO A 86 4.88 -4.97 -9.43
C PRO A 86 4.24 -4.04 -8.40
N TYR A 87 4.71 -4.10 -7.13
CA TYR A 87 4.21 -3.22 -6.08
C TYR A 87 4.64 -1.77 -6.32
N PHE A 88 5.86 -1.53 -6.84
CA PHE A 88 6.30 -0.17 -7.19
C PHE A 88 5.49 0.44 -8.32
N LEU A 89 5.14 -0.34 -9.35
CA LEU A 89 4.29 0.13 -10.44
C LEU A 89 2.90 0.50 -9.92
N LEU A 90 2.32 -0.32 -9.03
CA LEU A 90 1.06 0.00 -8.37
C LEU A 90 1.17 1.24 -7.47
N THR A 91 2.26 1.40 -6.72
CA THR A 91 2.53 2.60 -5.90
C THR A 91 2.66 3.85 -6.76
N ALA A 92 3.29 3.76 -7.93
CA ALA A 92 3.46 4.92 -8.80
C ALA A 92 2.12 5.49 -9.31
N VAL A 93 1.11 4.65 -9.47
CA VAL A 93 -0.22 5.06 -9.98
C VAL A 93 -1.22 5.31 -8.86
N PHE A 94 -1.25 4.42 -7.87
CA PHE A 94 -2.29 4.38 -6.84
C PHE A 94 -1.75 4.59 -5.41
N VAL A 95 -0.45 4.90 -5.28
CA VAL A 95 0.26 5.21 -4.02
C VAL A 95 0.08 4.13 -2.95
N SER A 96 -1.04 4.15 -2.23
CA SER A 96 -1.37 3.27 -1.11
C SER A 96 -1.67 1.82 -1.51
N VAL A 97 -2.12 1.54 -2.74
CA VAL A 97 -2.46 0.16 -3.17
C VAL A 97 -1.23 -0.75 -3.17
N GLY A 98 -0.08 -0.26 -3.64
CA GLY A 98 1.15 -1.06 -3.73
C GLY A 98 1.64 -1.57 -2.36
N PRO A 99 1.86 -0.70 -1.35
CA PRO A 99 2.32 -1.11 -0.03
C PRO A 99 1.28 -1.95 0.72
N LEU A 100 -0.02 -1.66 0.56
CA LEU A 100 -1.09 -2.48 1.14
C LEU A 100 -1.06 -3.90 0.57
N LEU A 101 -0.94 -4.03 -0.76
CA LEU A 101 -0.83 -5.34 -1.40
C LEU A 101 0.46 -6.07 -0.97
N TYR A 102 1.58 -5.34 -0.85
CA TYR A 102 2.83 -5.90 -0.33
C TYR A 102 2.65 -6.46 1.08
N LEU A 103 2.00 -5.72 1.97
CA LEU A 103 1.72 -6.16 3.35
C LEU A 103 0.78 -7.37 3.39
N VAL A 104 -0.22 -7.44 2.51
CA VAL A 104 -1.13 -8.60 2.42
C VAL A 104 -0.37 -9.85 1.97
N MET A 105 0.50 -9.73 0.98
CA MET A 105 1.23 -10.87 0.42
C MET A 105 2.43 -11.30 1.28
N ASN A 106 3.08 -10.35 1.94
CA ASN A 106 4.39 -10.55 2.58
C ASN A 106 4.37 -10.32 4.11
N GLY A 107 3.23 -9.94 4.68
CA GLY A 107 3.07 -9.70 6.12
C GLY A 107 2.91 -10.96 6.98
N GLY A 108 3.11 -12.16 6.41
CA GLY A 108 3.15 -13.42 7.16
C GLY A 108 4.47 -13.60 7.94
N PRO A 109 4.47 -14.41 9.02
CA PRO A 109 5.70 -14.77 9.72
C PRO A 109 6.72 -15.36 8.75
N ASP A 110 7.98 -15.00 8.91
CA ASP A 110 9.08 -15.61 8.16
C ASP A 110 9.09 -17.13 8.45
N GLU A 111 8.91 -17.96 7.42
CA GLU A 111 9.24 -19.40 7.48
C GLU A 111 10.75 -19.60 7.33
#